data_AF-A0A538D336-F1
#
_entry.id   AF-A0A538D336-F1
#
_cell.length_a   1.000
_cell.length_b   1.000
_cell.length_c   1.000
_cell.angle_alpha   90.00
_cell.angle_beta   90.00
_cell.angle_gamma   90.00
#
_symmetry.space_group_name_H-M   'P 1'
#
loop_
_entity.id
_entity.type
_entity.pdbx_description
1 polymer ?
#
loop_
_entity_poly.entity_id
_entity_poly.type
_entity_poly.pdbx_seq_one_letter_code
_entity_poly.pdbx_strand_id
1 'polypeptide(L)'
;MCEVHDRVEAGGLDCWPDTALKAALLAIEASRGRCDAAQALVLAELVRRGRAPEAMFGSKVSSRDAQRRTKTAIALGDGSLPGAAAALAAGEASFEHVAALAAVKDRLPDGAAQSLLPLAATLPPDKFARAVQRAAIPTAETAEGSTGTTARGGRWFRFGFDGYEGTIVLNGLEA
;
A
#
# COMPACT_ATOMS: atom_id res chain seq x y z
N MET A 1 19.70 23.59 34.45
CA MET A 1 18.39 23.84 33.84
C MET A 1 18.58 23.66 32.34
N CYS A 2 18.01 22.62 31.74
CA CYS A 2 18.06 22.47 30.28
C CYS A 2 17.03 23.43 29.70
N GLU A 3 17.48 24.44 28.97
CA GLU A 3 16.61 25.28 28.16
C GLU A 3 15.94 24.38 27.11
N VAL A 4 14.62 24.31 27.17
CA VAL A 4 13.81 23.59 26.19
C VAL A 4 13.81 24.46 24.94
N HIS A 5 14.68 24.12 23.99
CA HIS A 5 14.66 24.76 22.68
C HIS A 5 13.33 24.49 21.97
N ASP A 6 12.90 25.53 21.26
CA ASP A 6 11.58 25.67 20.64
C ASP A 6 11.12 24.44 19.87
N ARG A 7 9.81 24.22 19.94
CA ARG A 7 9.04 23.22 19.21
C ARG A 7 9.58 23.10 17.78
N VAL A 8 10.23 21.98 17.46
CA VAL A 8 10.68 21.69 16.09
C VAL A 8 9.42 21.61 15.23
N GLU A 9 9.22 22.58 14.33
CA GLU A 9 8.11 22.55 13.37
C GLU A 9 8.18 21.23 12.58
N ALA A 10 7.03 20.75 12.11
CA ALA A 10 6.86 19.47 11.42
C ALA A 10 7.55 19.43 10.04
N GLY A 11 8.85 19.68 10.00
CA GLY A 11 9.73 19.47 8.86
C GLY A 11 10.23 18.03 8.84
N GLY A 12 10.42 17.51 7.62
CA GLY A 12 10.95 16.16 7.42
C GLY A 12 12.32 15.97 8.06
N LEU A 13 12.74 14.71 8.25
CA LEU A 13 14.02 14.32 8.88
C LEU A 13 15.28 14.97 8.26
N ASP A 14 15.16 15.61 7.11
CA ASP A 14 16.23 16.32 6.41
C ASP A 14 16.54 17.71 7.00
N CYS A 15 15.63 18.30 7.76
CA CYS A 15 15.86 19.59 8.43
C CYS A 15 16.37 19.45 9.87
N TRP A 16 16.69 18.22 10.31
CA TRP A 16 17.15 17.96 11.66
C TRP A 16 18.67 18.18 11.76
N PRO A 17 19.13 19.11 12.62
CA PRO A 17 20.53 19.56 12.62
C PRO A 17 21.51 18.50 13.17
N ASP A 18 21.03 17.52 13.94
CA ASP A 18 21.87 16.49 14.56
C ASP A 18 21.87 15.19 13.74
N THR A 19 23.00 14.92 13.10
CA THR A 19 23.24 13.71 12.30
C THR A 19 23.12 12.41 13.11
N ALA A 20 23.48 12.41 14.40
CA ALA A 20 23.37 11.23 15.26
C ALA A 20 21.91 10.93 15.61
N LEU A 21 21.12 11.97 15.87
CA LEU A 21 19.68 11.85 16.11
C LEU A 21 18.93 11.36 14.86
N LYS A 22 19.27 11.87 13.67
CA LYS A 22 18.73 11.39 12.39
C LYS A 22 19.05 9.90 12.18
N ALA A 23 20.30 9.49 12.41
CA ALA A 23 20.71 8.10 12.28
C ALA A 23 19.97 7.17 13.26
N ALA A 24 19.77 7.60 14.51
CA ALA A 24 19.01 6.85 15.50
C ALA A 24 17.54 6.67 15.10
N LEU A 25 16.89 7.71 14.59
CA LEU A 25 15.51 7.63 14.10
C LEU A 25 15.38 6.67 12.91
N LEU A 26 16.30 6.73 11.95
CA LEU A 26 16.34 5.78 10.83
C LEU A 26 16.53 4.33 11.30
N ALA A 27 17.36 4.10 12.32
CA ALA A 27 17.55 2.77 12.91
C ALA A 27 16.29 2.23 13.62
N ILE A 28 15.50 3.10 14.26
CA ILE A 28 14.20 2.76 14.85
C ILE A 28 13.21 2.36 13.75
N GLU A 29 13.10 3.15 12.69
CA GLU A 29 12.21 2.84 11.56
C GLU A 29 12.60 1.52 10.87
N ALA A 30 13.89 1.28 10.65
CA ALA A 30 14.37 0.00 10.12
C ALA A 30 14.03 -1.19 11.05
N SER A 31 14.14 -1.00 12.36
CA SER A 31 13.74 -2.03 13.34
C SER A 31 12.24 -2.31 13.31
N ARG A 32 11.42 -1.26 13.16
CA ARG A 32 9.97 -1.38 13.01
C ARG A 32 9.60 -2.11 11.72
N GLY A 33 10.23 -1.76 10.59
CA GLY A 33 10.05 -2.44 9.30
C GLY A 33 10.37 -3.94 9.39
N ARG A 34 11.48 -4.32 10.05
CA ARG A 34 11.80 -5.73 10.31
C ARG A 34 10.73 -6.44 11.15
N CYS A 35 10.20 -5.80 12.19
CA CYS A 35 9.11 -6.36 12.98
C CYS A 35 7.83 -6.54 12.17
N ASP A 36 7.45 -5.55 11.35
CA ASP A 36 6.27 -5.62 10.49
C ASP A 36 6.42 -6.73 9.44
N ALA A 37 7.60 -6.89 8.85
CA ALA A 37 7.90 -7.97 7.92
C ALA A 37 7.81 -9.35 8.58
N ALA A 38 8.40 -9.52 9.79
CA ALA A 38 8.31 -10.76 10.54
C ALA A 38 6.86 -11.09 10.92
N GLN A 39 6.08 -10.11 11.39
CA GLN A 39 4.65 -10.28 11.68
C GLN A 39 3.88 -10.70 10.43
N ALA A 40 4.14 -10.08 9.28
CA ALA A 40 3.50 -10.45 8.02
C ALA A 40 3.79 -11.91 7.63
N LEU A 41 5.03 -12.39 7.80
CA LEU A 41 5.37 -13.78 7.51
C LEU A 41 4.66 -14.76 8.45
N VAL A 42 4.60 -14.47 9.75
CA VAL A 42 3.86 -15.30 10.72
C VAL A 42 2.37 -15.35 10.38
N LEU A 43 1.78 -14.20 10.07
CA LEU A 43 0.37 -14.10 9.67
C LEU A 43 0.09 -14.90 8.39
N ALA A 44 0.96 -14.80 7.39
CA ALA A 44 0.81 -15.56 6.15
C ALA A 44 0.81 -17.07 6.41
N GLU A 45 1.73 -17.54 7.26
CA GLU A 45 1.82 -18.95 7.65
C GLU A 45 0.60 -19.43 8.46
N LEU A 46 0.07 -18.59 9.36
CA LEU A 46 -1.16 -18.90 10.10
C LEU A 46 -2.36 -19.02 9.17
N VAL A 47 -2.53 -18.09 8.23
CA VAL A 47 -3.60 -18.14 7.23
C VAL A 47 -3.47 -19.39 6.37
N ARG A 48 -2.25 -19.72 5.92
CA ARG A 48 -1.98 -20.95 5.15
C ARG A 48 -2.40 -22.22 5.92
N ARG A 49 -2.30 -22.20 7.25
CA ARG A 49 -2.73 -23.30 8.15
C ARG A 49 -4.21 -23.22 8.56
N GLY A 50 -4.99 -22.29 8.01
CA GLY A 50 -6.40 -22.11 8.34
C GLY A 50 -6.66 -21.60 9.75
N ARG A 51 -5.69 -20.91 10.37
CA ARG A 51 -5.83 -20.33 11.72
C ARG A 51 -6.27 -18.87 11.63
N ALA A 52 -7.07 -18.44 12.60
CA ALA A 52 -7.58 -17.08 12.71
C ALA A 52 -6.47 -16.09 13.12
N PRO A 53 -6.03 -15.18 12.23
CA PRO A 53 -4.97 -14.21 12.54
C PRO A 53 -5.41 -13.13 13.53
N GLU A 54 -6.72 -12.95 13.76
CA GLU A 54 -7.28 -11.99 14.70
C GLU A 54 -6.76 -12.19 16.12
N ALA A 55 -6.45 -13.44 16.50
CA ALA A 55 -5.91 -13.77 17.82
C ALA A 55 -4.47 -13.27 18.05
N MET A 56 -3.72 -12.95 16.99
CA MET A 56 -2.38 -12.33 17.13
C MET A 56 -2.48 -10.84 17.48
N PHE A 57 -3.59 -10.20 17.15
CA PHE A 57 -3.77 -8.78 17.40
C PHE A 57 -4.43 -8.59 18.77
N GLY A 58 -3.73 -7.93 19.69
CA GLY A 58 -4.32 -7.57 20.97
C GLY A 58 -5.57 -6.72 20.81
N SER A 59 -6.39 -6.63 21.86
CA SER A 59 -7.68 -5.90 21.89
C SER A 59 -7.61 -4.40 21.53
N LYS A 60 -6.40 -3.85 21.33
CA LYS A 60 -6.14 -2.47 20.95
C LYS A 60 -6.09 -2.24 19.43
N VAL A 61 -6.12 -3.29 18.61
CA VAL A 61 -6.13 -3.17 17.14
C VAL A 61 -7.57 -3.27 16.65
N SER A 62 -7.99 -2.32 15.81
CA SER A 62 -9.32 -2.37 15.21
C SER A 62 -9.47 -3.59 14.29
N SER A 63 -10.69 -4.13 14.16
CA SER A 63 -10.96 -5.25 13.25
C SER A 63 -10.56 -4.93 11.80
N ARG A 64 -10.75 -3.69 11.37
CA ARG A 64 -10.35 -3.20 10.05
C ARG A 64 -8.83 -3.23 9.88
N ASP A 65 -8.08 -2.79 10.87
CA ASP A 65 -6.61 -2.81 10.81
C ASP A 65 -6.06 -4.23 10.86
N ALA A 66 -6.67 -5.11 11.65
CA ALA A 66 -6.34 -6.53 11.67
C ALA A 66 -6.56 -7.17 10.28
N GLN A 67 -7.73 -6.95 9.67
CA GLN A 67 -8.01 -7.42 8.31
C GLN A 67 -7.02 -6.87 7.28
N ARG A 68 -6.70 -5.58 7.36
CA ARG A 68 -5.72 -4.93 6.47
C ARG A 68 -4.34 -5.56 6.59
N ARG A 69 -3.87 -5.83 7.81
CA ARG A 69 -2.60 -6.52 8.07
C ARG A 69 -2.62 -7.95 7.55
N THR A 70 -3.69 -8.69 7.80
CA THR A 70 -3.89 -10.05 7.27
C THR A 70 -3.84 -10.08 5.74
N LYS A 71 -4.55 -9.18 5.06
CA LYS A 71 -4.53 -9.10 3.59
C LYS A 71 -3.13 -8.81 3.05
N THR A 72 -2.40 -7.90 3.71
CA THR A 72 -1.03 -7.55 3.34
C THR A 72 -0.08 -8.73 3.54
N ALA A 73 -0.22 -9.46 4.65
CA ALA A 73 0.53 -10.67 4.93
C ALA A 73 0.29 -11.76 3.88
N ILE A 74 -0.97 -12.02 3.51
CA ILE A 74 -1.30 -12.98 2.45
C ILE A 74 -0.60 -12.61 1.14
N ALA A 75 -0.68 -11.33 0.75
CA ALA A 75 -0.06 -10.84 -0.50
C ALA A 75 1.48 -10.95 -0.51
N LEU A 76 2.10 -10.89 0.67
CA LEU A 76 3.54 -11.10 0.83
C LEU A 76 3.91 -12.60 0.83
N GLY A 77 3.06 -13.44 1.44
CA GLY A 77 3.32 -14.88 1.56
C GLY A 77 2.95 -15.71 0.33
N ASP A 78 1.99 -15.27 -0.47
CA ASP A 78 1.57 -15.94 -1.72
C ASP A 78 2.42 -15.55 -2.94
N GLY A 79 3.42 -14.67 -2.75
CA GLY A 79 4.31 -14.21 -3.81
C GLY A 79 3.71 -13.18 -4.76
N SER A 80 2.48 -12.68 -4.52
CA SER A 80 1.83 -11.67 -5.37
C SER A 80 2.60 -10.35 -5.44
N LEU A 81 3.42 -10.06 -4.41
CA LEU A 81 4.21 -8.83 -4.30
C LEU A 81 5.71 -9.15 -4.22
N PRO A 82 6.33 -9.57 -5.35
CA PRO A 82 7.75 -9.92 -5.37
C PRO A 82 8.62 -8.73 -4.94
N GLY A 83 9.59 -8.99 -4.05
CA GLY A 83 10.50 -7.98 -3.51
C GLY A 83 9.94 -7.11 -2.37
N ALA A 84 8.62 -7.05 -2.18
CA ALA A 84 8.03 -6.16 -1.18
C ALA A 84 8.38 -6.53 0.28
N ALA A 85 8.52 -7.83 0.58
CA ALA A 85 8.97 -8.29 1.89
C ALA A 85 10.42 -7.86 2.19
N ALA A 86 11.30 -7.93 1.19
CA ALA A 86 12.69 -7.51 1.32
C ALA A 86 12.81 -5.98 1.48
N ALA A 87 12.06 -5.21 0.69
CA ALA A 87 12.02 -3.75 0.80
C ALA A 87 11.49 -3.29 2.18
N LEU A 88 10.48 -3.97 2.73
CA LEU A 88 9.98 -3.72 4.09
C LEU A 88 11.04 -4.02 5.16
N ALA A 89 11.75 -5.15 5.02
CA ALA A 89 12.80 -5.54 5.96
C ALA A 89 14.04 -4.63 5.90
N ALA A 90 14.35 -4.09 4.72
CA ALA A 90 15.42 -3.13 4.49
C ALA A 90 15.05 -1.70 4.94
N GLY A 91 13.76 -1.43 5.20
CA GLY A 91 13.26 -0.09 5.52
C GLY A 91 13.11 0.82 4.29
N GLU A 92 13.27 0.28 3.08
CA GLU A 92 13.10 0.99 1.80
C GLU A 92 11.62 1.27 1.48
N ALA A 93 10.73 0.50 2.10
CA ALA A 93 9.28 0.70 2.05
C ALA A 93 8.69 0.56 3.45
N SER A 94 7.82 1.49 3.85
CA SER A 94 6.98 1.31 5.04
C SER A 94 5.83 0.32 4.80
N PHE A 95 5.21 -0.17 5.88
CA PHE A 95 4.02 -1.02 5.82
C PHE A 95 2.90 -0.41 4.97
N GLU A 96 2.72 0.91 5.02
CA GLU A 96 1.68 1.63 4.27
C GLU A 96 1.86 1.50 2.75
N HIS A 97 3.11 1.53 2.27
CA HIS A 97 3.42 1.31 0.85
C HIS A 97 3.04 -0.12 0.42
N VAL A 98 3.45 -1.12 1.19
CA VAL A 98 3.17 -2.52 0.88
C VAL A 98 1.67 -2.81 0.96
N ALA A 99 0.97 -2.25 1.95
CA ALA A 99 -0.47 -2.38 2.09
C ALA A 99 -1.23 -1.74 0.92
N ALA A 100 -0.73 -0.64 0.34
CA ALA A 100 -1.31 -0.04 -0.86
C ALA A 100 -1.23 -0.98 -2.06
N LEU A 101 -0.08 -1.63 -2.29
CA LEU A 101 0.08 -2.66 -3.32
C LEU A 101 -0.84 -3.85 -3.06
N ALA A 102 -0.85 -4.37 -1.83
CA ALA A 102 -1.68 -5.51 -1.45
C ALA A 102 -3.18 -5.24 -1.64
N ALA A 103 -3.63 -4.00 -1.42
CA ALA A 103 -5.02 -3.61 -1.58
C ALA A 103 -5.53 -3.80 -3.01
N VAL A 104 -4.66 -3.63 -4.02
CA VAL A 104 -5.02 -3.67 -5.43
C VAL A 104 -4.31 -4.78 -6.23
N LYS A 105 -3.61 -5.71 -5.55
CA LYS A 105 -2.80 -6.77 -6.18
C LYS A 105 -3.53 -7.54 -7.29
N ASP A 106 -4.84 -7.73 -7.13
CA ASP A 106 -5.67 -8.48 -8.08
C ASP A 106 -6.04 -7.69 -9.36
N ARG A 107 -5.77 -6.39 -9.36
CA ARG A 107 -6.04 -5.46 -10.47
C ARG A 107 -4.77 -4.91 -11.11
N LEU A 108 -3.61 -5.14 -10.49
CA LEU A 108 -2.35 -4.71 -11.06
C LEU A 108 -2.00 -5.56 -12.28
N PRO A 109 -1.47 -4.94 -13.36
CA PRO A 109 -0.84 -5.68 -14.44
C PRO A 109 0.34 -6.52 -13.93
N ASP A 110 0.66 -7.59 -14.66
CA ASP A 110 1.83 -8.41 -14.34
C ASP A 110 3.11 -7.55 -14.37
N GLY A 111 3.97 -7.73 -13.37
CA GLY A 111 5.20 -6.96 -13.20
C GLY A 111 5.01 -5.52 -12.68
N ALA A 112 3.79 -4.96 -12.64
CA ALA A 112 3.56 -3.60 -12.16
C ALA A 112 3.96 -3.40 -10.69
N ALA A 113 3.80 -4.42 -9.84
CA ALA A 113 4.26 -4.35 -8.46
C ALA A 113 5.79 -4.13 -8.36
N GLN A 114 6.57 -4.76 -9.25
CA GLN A 114 8.04 -4.64 -9.26
C GLN A 114 8.48 -3.27 -9.78
N SER A 115 7.78 -2.69 -10.75
CA SER A 115 8.10 -1.35 -11.28
C SER A 115 7.67 -0.23 -10.33
N LEU A 116 6.60 -0.43 -9.57
CA LEU A 116 6.11 0.55 -8.60
C LEU A 116 6.91 0.54 -7.29
N LEU A 117 7.36 -0.63 -6.81
CA LEU A 117 8.02 -0.76 -5.51
C LEU A 117 9.21 0.20 -5.30
N PRO A 118 10.11 0.44 -6.27
CA PRO A 118 11.19 1.43 -6.13
C PRO A 118 10.71 2.86 -5.83
N LEU A 119 9.47 3.20 -6.22
CA LEU A 119 8.89 4.52 -5.94
C LEU A 119 8.60 4.71 -4.45
N ALA A 120 8.49 3.64 -3.64
CA ALA A 120 8.25 3.72 -2.21
C ALA A 120 9.39 4.41 -1.45
N ALA A 121 10.61 4.38 -1.99
CA ALA A 121 11.77 5.06 -1.41
C ALA A 121 11.73 6.60 -1.61
N THR A 122 10.91 7.09 -2.54
CA THR A 122 10.90 8.51 -2.97
C THR A 122 9.56 9.19 -2.73
N LEU A 123 8.46 8.44 -2.74
CA LEU A 123 7.12 8.95 -2.56
C LEU A 123 6.63 8.71 -1.13
N PRO A 124 5.99 9.70 -0.49
CA PRO A 124 5.26 9.44 0.74
C PRO A 124 4.09 8.47 0.48
N PRO A 125 3.62 7.73 1.50
CA PRO A 125 2.62 6.67 1.35
C PRO A 125 1.35 7.07 0.59
N ASP A 126 0.83 8.28 0.83
CA ASP A 126 -0.38 8.76 0.16
C ASP A 126 -0.19 8.96 -1.35
N LYS A 127 0.96 9.52 -1.76
CA LYS A 127 1.28 9.73 -3.19
C LYS A 127 1.55 8.38 -3.87
N PHE A 128 2.24 7.49 -3.18
CA PHE A 128 2.47 6.13 -3.64
C PHE A 128 1.16 5.37 -3.84
N ALA A 129 0.25 5.43 -2.86
CA ALA A 129 -1.06 4.77 -2.95
C ALA A 129 -1.86 5.27 -4.16
N ARG A 130 -1.79 6.57 -4.49
CA ARG A 130 -2.39 7.12 -5.72
C ARG A 130 -1.73 6.58 -6.99
N ALA A 131 -0.41 6.47 -7.03
CA ALA A 131 0.31 5.89 -8.17
C ALA A 131 -0.07 4.42 -8.40
N VAL A 132 -0.12 3.64 -7.31
CA VAL A 132 -0.57 2.25 -7.32
C VAL A 132 -2.01 2.12 -7.80
N GLN A 133 -2.92 2.97 -7.32
CA GLN A 133 -4.29 2.97 -7.80
C GLN A 133 -4.39 3.30 -9.29
N ARG A 134 -3.63 4.28 -9.78
CA ARG A 134 -3.59 4.62 -11.21
C ARG A 134 -3.10 3.47 -12.07
N ALA A 135 -2.07 2.76 -11.64
CA ALA A 135 -1.55 1.60 -12.35
C ALA A 135 -2.53 0.42 -12.37
N ALA A 136 -3.41 0.33 -11.37
CA ALA A 136 -4.48 -0.67 -11.31
C ALA A 136 -5.72 -0.30 -12.14
N ILE A 137 -5.75 0.89 -12.75
CA ILE A 137 -6.80 1.28 -13.71
C ILE A 137 -6.35 0.82 -15.10
N PRO A 138 -7.11 -0.05 -15.78
CA PRO A 138 -6.78 -0.47 -17.13
C PRO A 138 -6.75 0.72 -18.09
N THR A 139 -5.72 0.79 -18.93
CA THR A 139 -5.66 1.75 -20.04
C THR A 139 -6.62 1.31 -21.14
N ALA A 140 -7.70 2.07 -21.33
CA ALA A 140 -8.54 1.95 -22.51
C ALA A 140 -7.85 2.67 -23.68
N GLU A 141 -7.84 2.06 -24.86
CA GLU A 141 -7.32 2.68 -26.09
C GLU A 141 -8.26 3.76 -26.67
N THR A 142 -9.50 3.86 -26.17
CA THR A 142 -10.53 4.75 -26.72
C THR A 142 -11.03 5.80 -25.72
N ALA A 143 -11.25 7.03 -26.22
CA ALA A 143 -11.59 8.23 -25.45
C ALA A 143 -13.09 8.34 -25.08
N GLU A 144 -13.94 7.50 -25.66
CA GLU A 144 -15.35 7.39 -25.30
C GLU A 144 -15.52 6.37 -24.17
N GLY A 145 -16.48 6.59 -23.29
CA GLY A 145 -16.65 5.84 -22.04
C GLY A 145 -16.38 4.34 -22.21
N SER A 146 -15.41 3.83 -21.46
CA SER A 146 -14.94 2.44 -21.60
C SER A 146 -15.35 1.62 -20.39
N THR A 147 -15.71 0.37 -20.65
CA THR A 147 -15.97 -0.62 -19.62
C THR A 147 -15.13 -1.84 -19.91
N GLY A 148 -14.73 -2.57 -18.88
CA GLY A 148 -13.97 -3.79 -19.07
C GLY A 148 -13.92 -4.64 -17.83
N THR A 149 -13.25 -5.77 -17.96
CA THR A 149 -12.93 -6.68 -16.87
C THR A 149 -11.43 -6.71 -16.66
N THR A 150 -10.98 -6.68 -15.40
CA THR A 150 -9.57 -6.91 -15.08
C THR A 150 -9.22 -8.37 -15.34
N ALA A 151 -7.92 -8.68 -15.42
CA ALA A 151 -7.42 -10.05 -15.61
C ALA A 151 -7.95 -11.06 -14.56
N ARG A 152 -8.47 -10.58 -13.42
CA ARG A 152 -9.06 -11.41 -12.35
C ARG A 152 -10.58 -11.22 -12.18
N GLY A 153 -11.27 -10.73 -13.21
CA GLY A 153 -12.74 -10.67 -13.26
C GLY A 153 -13.40 -9.46 -12.59
N GLY A 154 -12.64 -8.45 -12.15
CA GLY A 154 -13.20 -7.21 -11.61
C GLY A 154 -13.74 -6.31 -12.73
N ARG A 155 -15.01 -5.91 -12.67
CA ARG A 155 -15.57 -4.95 -13.64
C ARG A 155 -15.09 -3.53 -13.35
N TRP A 156 -14.73 -2.78 -14.38
CA TRP A 156 -14.35 -1.37 -14.28
C TRP A 156 -15.06 -0.54 -15.34
N PHE A 157 -15.24 0.75 -15.04
CA PHE A 157 -15.90 1.74 -15.89
C PHE A 157 -15.04 3.01 -15.89
N ARG A 158 -14.89 3.64 -17.05
CA ARG A 158 -14.23 4.94 -17.22
C ARG A 158 -15.18 5.86 -17.97
N PHE A 159 -15.48 7.00 -17.38
CA PHE A 159 -16.29 8.04 -18.02
C PHE A 159 -15.35 9.07 -18.65
N GLY A 160 -15.52 9.32 -19.95
CA GLY A 160 -15.00 10.51 -20.61
C GLY A 160 -15.99 11.65 -20.40
N PHE A 161 -15.51 12.82 -19.98
CA PHE A 161 -16.31 14.04 -19.97
C PHE A 161 -15.78 14.91 -21.11
N ASP A 162 -16.53 14.97 -22.21
CA ASP A 162 -16.43 16.10 -23.12
C ASP A 162 -17.42 17.17 -22.64
N GLY A 163 -17.01 18.43 -22.67
CA GLY A 163 -17.61 19.54 -21.90
C GLY A 163 -18.99 20.02 -22.36
N TYR A 164 -19.76 19.23 -23.12
CA TYR A 164 -21.07 19.60 -23.62
C TYR A 164 -22.11 18.51 -23.30
N GLU A 165 -23.08 18.88 -22.44
CA GLU A 165 -24.26 18.11 -22.04
C GLU A 165 -24.01 16.74 -21.38
N GLY A 166 -23.80 16.76 -20.06
CA GLY A 166 -23.66 15.57 -19.23
C GLY A 166 -24.99 14.82 -19.05
N THR A 167 -25.26 13.84 -19.92
CA THR A 167 -26.22 12.76 -19.63
C THR A 167 -25.45 11.49 -19.26
N ILE A 168 -25.58 11.04 -18.01
CA ILE A 168 -25.02 9.76 -17.58
C ILE A 168 -26.06 8.67 -17.84
N VAL A 169 -25.82 7.82 -18.84
CA VAL A 169 -26.65 6.64 -19.11
C VAL A 169 -26.01 5.42 -18.44
N LEU A 170 -26.66 4.87 -17.42
CA LEU A 170 -26.28 3.61 -16.78
C LEU A 170 -27.12 2.48 -17.37
N ASN A 171 -26.62 1.83 -18.44
CA ASN A 171 -27.22 0.60 -18.95
C ASN A 171 -26.43 -0.60 -18.41
N GLY A 172 -27.08 -1.44 -17.59
CA GLY A 172 -26.51 -2.69 -17.11
C GLY A 172 -26.61 -2.93 -15.61
N LEU A 173 -27.84 -2.98 -15.09
CA LEU A 173 -28.19 -3.74 -13.89
C LEU A 173 -29.35 -4.65 -14.26
N GLU A 174 -29.03 -5.75 -14.95
CA GLU A 174 -29.90 -6.93 -14.82
C GLU A 174 -29.53 -7.59 -13.48
N ALA A 175 -30.56 -7.75 -12.64
CA ALA A 175 -30.49 -8.36 -11.31
C ALA A 175 -30.32 -9.88 -11.39
#